data_AF-A0A7K9LAM3-F1
#
_entry.id   AF-A0A7K9LAM3-F1
#
_cell.length_a   1.000
_cell.length_b   1.000
_cell.length_c   1.000
_cell.angle_alpha   90.00
_cell.angle_beta   90.00
_cell.angle_gamma   90.00
#
_symmetry.space_group_name_H-M   'P 1'
#
loop_
_entity.id
_entity.type
_entity.pdbx_description
1 polymer ?
#
loop_
_entity_poly.entity_id
_entity_poly.type
_entity_poly.pdbx_seq_one_letter_code
_entity_poly.pdbx_strand_id
1 'polypeptide(L)'
;VFRVEVLYNGQRHTVTKRYSEFQALHKRIKKSCKVPDFPPRHVPNWMPKVLEQRRRGLEGYLQGVLYHNKELPQDVLDFLKVRQCQQNPKASTSASTRLLPSQRPIVSFCLDPYVRPCGTDLLPNTILSGVLQGLYLPLSCVPSQAAPQ
;
A
#
# COMPACT_ATOMS: atom_id res chain seq x y z
N VAL A 1 -15.05 19.13 -12.86
CA VAL A 1 -14.74 17.70 -12.59
C VAL A 1 -13.25 17.63 -12.28
N PHE A 2 -12.80 16.74 -11.40
CA PHE A 2 -11.40 16.59 -10.99
C PHE A 2 -10.87 15.24 -11.47
N ARG A 3 -9.64 15.23 -11.97
CA ARG A 3 -8.92 14.00 -12.33
C ARG A 3 -7.98 13.66 -11.18
N VAL A 4 -8.16 12.49 -10.57
CA VAL A 4 -7.35 11.99 -9.47
C VAL A 4 -6.47 10.87 -10.02
N GLU A 5 -5.17 11.01 -9.83
CA GLU A 5 -4.18 9.99 -10.18
C GLU A 5 -3.71 9.34 -8.88
N VAL A 6 -3.82 8.01 -8.82
CA VAL A 6 -3.44 7.20 -7.65
C VAL A 6 -2.41 6.19 -8.10
N LEU A 7 -1.30 6.10 -7.36
CA LEU A 7 -0.33 5.03 -7.52
C LEU A 7 -0.65 3.93 -6.50
N TYR A 8 -0.92 2.73 -6.98
CA TYR A 8 -1.22 1.57 -6.15
C TYR A 8 -0.51 0.34 -6.71
N ASN A 9 0.28 -0.35 -5.88
CA ASN A 9 1.07 -1.52 -6.27
C ASN A 9 1.92 -1.30 -7.54
N GLY A 10 2.52 -0.11 -7.67
CA GLY A 10 3.29 0.28 -8.86
C GLY A 10 2.45 0.60 -10.11
N GLN A 11 1.12 0.45 -10.06
CA GLN A 11 0.22 0.78 -11.15
C GLN A 11 -0.42 2.16 -10.95
N ARG A 12 -0.45 2.97 -12.02
CA ARG A 12 -1.14 4.27 -12.01
C ARG A 12 -2.60 4.10 -12.41
N HIS A 13 -3.51 4.47 -11.51
CA HIS A 13 -4.95 4.52 -11.72
C HIS A 13 -5.41 5.96 -11.86
N THR A 14 -6.23 6.23 -12.88
CA THR A 14 -6.79 7.57 -13.09
C THR A 14 -8.31 7.50 -12.98
N VAL A 15 -8.87 8.30 -12.07
CA VAL A 15 -10.33 8.40 -11.88
C VAL A 15 -10.80 9.83 -11.99
N THR A 16 -11.94 10.04 -12.62
CA THR A 16 -12.59 11.34 -12.70
C THR A 16 -13.73 11.42 -11.69
N LYS A 17 -13.76 12.51 -10.91
CA LYS A 17 -14.71 12.70 -9.81
C LYS A 17 -15.22 14.13 -9.74
N ARG A 18 -16.52 14.29 -9.48
CA ARG A 18 -17.15 15.58 -9.19
C ARG A 18 -16.97 15.93 -7.72
N TYR A 19 -16.94 17.23 -7.40
CA TYR A 19 -16.82 17.71 -6.01
C TYR A 19 -17.85 17.07 -5.07
N SER A 20 -19.10 16.94 -5.52
CA SER A 20 -20.18 16.30 -4.75
C SER A 20 -19.88 14.85 -4.39
N GLU A 21 -19.12 14.12 -5.22
CA GLU A 21 -18.70 12.76 -4.91
C GLU A 21 -17.66 12.72 -3.79
N PHE A 22 -16.73 13.68 -3.73
CA PHE A 22 -15.81 13.81 -2.60
C PHE A 22 -16.56 14.14 -1.30
N GLN A 23 -17.56 15.02 -1.39
CA GLN A 23 -18.38 15.36 -0.24
C GLN A 23 -19.21 14.16 0.24
N ALA A 24 -19.74 13.36 -0.69
CA ALA A 24 -20.44 12.11 -0.37
C ALA A 24 -19.50 11.11 0.29
N LEU A 25 -18.27 10.93 -0.23
CA LEU A 25 -17.25 10.09 0.39
C LEU A 25 -16.97 10.55 1.82
N HIS A 26 -16.68 11.84 2.02
CA HIS A 26 -16.40 12.40 3.34
C HIS A 26 -17.50 12.08 4.35
N LYS A 27 -18.77 12.24 3.97
CA LYS A 27 -19.90 11.90 4.84
C LYS A 27 -19.95 10.42 5.24
N ARG A 28 -19.56 9.50 4.35
CA ARG A 28 -19.48 8.06 4.65
C ARG A 28 -18.31 7.75 5.59
N ILE A 29 -17.12 8.22 5.24
CA ILE A 29 -15.89 7.83 5.95
C ILE A 29 -15.64 8.57 7.25
N LYS A 30 -16.27 9.75 7.46
CA LYS A 30 -16.15 10.53 8.72
C LYS A 30 -16.59 9.73 9.96
N LYS A 31 -17.47 8.73 9.77
CA LYS A 31 -17.92 7.85 10.85
C LYS A 31 -16.98 6.67 11.09
N SER A 32 -16.30 6.20 10.05
CA SER A 32 -15.56 4.94 10.06
C SER A 32 -14.05 5.10 10.34
N CYS A 33 -13.50 6.31 10.14
CA CYS A 33 -12.05 6.54 10.18
C CYS A 33 -11.68 7.94 10.67
N LYS A 34 -10.39 8.15 10.93
CA LYS A 34 -9.85 9.48 11.22
C LYS A 34 -9.80 10.28 9.91
N VAL A 35 -10.65 11.28 9.81
CA VAL A 35 -10.82 12.06 8.57
C VAL A 35 -10.40 13.50 8.84
N PRO A 36 -9.44 14.05 8.09
CA PRO A 36 -9.06 15.46 8.19
C PRO A 36 -10.19 16.39 7.73
N ASP A 37 -10.07 17.68 8.06
CA ASP A 37 -11.09 18.67 7.71
C ASP A 37 -11.33 18.74 6.19
N PHE A 38 -12.61 18.78 5.82
CA PHE A 38 -13.01 18.79 4.43
C PHE A 38 -12.97 20.21 3.85
N PRO A 39 -12.38 20.42 2.66
CA PRO A 39 -12.29 21.76 2.09
C PRO A 39 -13.68 22.36 1.82
N PRO A 40 -13.98 23.57 2.34
CA PRO A 40 -15.29 24.18 2.24
C PRO A 40 -15.69 24.49 0.80
N ARG A 41 -17.02 24.48 0.57
CA ARG A 41 -17.62 24.61 -0.76
C ARG A 41 -17.50 26.03 -1.33
N HIS A 42 -17.47 27.06 -0.47
CA HIS A 42 -17.50 28.45 -0.90
C HIS A 42 -16.13 29.11 -0.72
N VAL A 43 -15.50 29.43 -1.84
CA VAL A 43 -14.32 30.30 -1.94
C VAL A 43 -14.65 31.29 -3.07
N PRO A 44 -14.41 32.60 -2.93
CA PRO A 44 -14.98 33.62 -3.82
C PRO A 44 -14.71 33.37 -5.31
N ASN A 45 -15.77 33.18 -6.10
CA ASN A 45 -15.80 32.60 -7.45
C ASN A 45 -15.05 33.35 -8.57
N TRP A 46 -14.41 34.49 -8.29
CA TRP A 46 -13.86 35.40 -9.31
C TRP A 46 -12.40 35.13 -9.70
N MET A 47 -11.72 34.18 -9.04
CA MET A 47 -10.29 33.95 -9.25
C MET A 47 -10.04 32.56 -9.85
N PRO A 48 -9.31 32.40 -10.97
CA PRO A 48 -8.88 31.08 -11.47
C PRO A 48 -8.06 30.28 -10.43
N LYS A 49 -7.49 30.98 -9.43
CA LYS A 49 -6.89 30.37 -8.24
C LYS A 49 -7.88 29.51 -7.43
N VAL A 50 -9.19 29.71 -7.52
CA VAL A 50 -10.19 28.98 -6.72
C VAL A 50 -10.32 27.52 -7.13
N LEU A 51 -10.33 27.23 -8.44
CA LEU A 51 -10.41 25.85 -8.91
C LEU A 51 -9.13 25.08 -8.58
N GLU A 52 -7.97 25.72 -8.72
CA GLU A 52 -6.68 25.16 -8.34
C GLU A 52 -6.54 25.02 -6.81
N GLN A 53 -7.00 25.98 -6.03
CA GLN A 53 -7.06 25.90 -4.57
C GLN A 53 -7.98 24.76 -4.13
N ARG A 54 -9.15 24.61 -4.75
CA ARG A 54 -10.05 23.50 -4.49
C ARG A 54 -9.41 22.18 -4.89
N ARG A 55 -8.68 22.12 -6.01
CA ARG A 55 -7.91 20.94 -6.43
C ARG A 55 -6.88 20.55 -5.35
N ARG A 56 -6.06 21.50 -4.90
CA ARG A 56 -5.07 21.31 -3.83
C ARG A 56 -5.71 20.90 -2.50
N GLY A 57 -6.85 21.51 -2.14
CA GLY A 57 -7.58 21.15 -0.93
C GLY A 57 -8.15 19.73 -0.97
N LEU A 58 -8.68 19.29 -2.11
CA LEU A 58 -9.14 17.91 -2.29
C LEU A 58 -7.98 16.91 -2.29
N GLU A 59 -6.84 17.28 -2.87
CA GLU A 59 -5.61 16.49 -2.85
C GLU A 59 -5.09 16.32 -1.41
N GLY A 60 -4.93 17.43 -0.67
CA GLY A 60 -4.52 17.39 0.73
C GLY A 60 -5.48 16.62 1.62
N TYR A 61 -6.80 16.73 1.36
CA TYR A 61 -7.81 15.93 2.06
C TYR A 61 -7.60 14.42 1.83
N LEU A 62 -7.44 13.97 0.58
CA LEU A 62 -7.17 12.57 0.29
C LEU A 62 -5.84 12.10 0.87
N GLN A 63 -4.77 12.88 0.73
CA GLN A 63 -3.47 12.56 1.30
C GLN A 63 -3.54 12.42 2.82
N GLY A 64 -4.27 13.31 3.50
CA GLY A 64 -4.47 13.21 4.95
C GLY A 64 -5.29 11.99 5.36
N VAL A 65 -6.34 11.62 4.60
CA VAL A 65 -7.06 10.35 4.81
C VAL A 65 -6.12 9.16 4.66
N LEU A 66 -5.28 9.15 3.64
CA LEU A 66 -4.31 8.05 3.41
C LEU A 66 -3.23 7.99 4.49
N TYR A 67 -2.77 9.14 4.99
CA TYR A 67 -1.71 9.21 6.00
C TYR A 67 -2.17 8.79 7.40
N HIS A 68 -3.39 9.18 7.80
CA HIS A 68 -3.87 8.92 9.16
C HIS A 68 -4.45 7.51 9.36
N ASN A 69 -4.79 6.80 8.29
CA ASN A 69 -5.46 5.50 8.38
C ASN A 69 -4.53 4.41 7.84
N LYS A 70 -4.03 3.55 8.74
CA LYS A 70 -3.23 2.36 8.36
C LYS A 70 -4.02 1.39 7.49
N GLU A 71 -5.33 1.29 7.73
CA GLU A 71 -6.26 0.53 6.94
C GLU A 71 -7.34 1.46 6.38
N LEU A 72 -7.58 1.38 5.07
CA LEU A 72 -8.54 2.24 4.39
C LEU A 72 -9.90 1.55 4.30
N PRO A 73 -11.01 2.27 4.59
CA PRO A 73 -12.35 1.77 4.35
C PRO A 73 -12.57 1.39 2.89
N GLN A 74 -13.38 0.36 2.66
CA GLN A 74 -13.81 -0.05 1.32
C GLN A 74 -14.41 1.14 0.53
N ASP A 75 -15.14 2.03 1.20
CA ASP A 75 -15.66 3.26 0.62
C ASP A 75 -14.62 4.13 -0.10
N VAL A 76 -13.40 4.21 0.44
CA VAL A 76 -12.29 4.99 -0.13
C VAL A 76 -11.73 4.26 -1.35
N LEU A 77 -11.57 2.95 -1.23
CA LEU A 77 -11.03 2.11 -2.29
C LEU A 77 -11.96 2.06 -3.50
N ASP A 78 -13.27 1.91 -3.27
CA ASP A 78 -14.31 1.97 -4.28
C ASP A 78 -14.37 3.36 -4.93
N PHE A 79 -14.22 4.41 -4.12
CA PHE A 79 -14.15 5.77 -4.65
C PHE A 79 -12.95 5.96 -5.58
N LEU A 80 -11.78 5.42 -5.21
CA LEU A 80 -10.57 5.44 -6.02
C LEU A 80 -10.56 4.40 -7.14
N LYS A 81 -11.54 3.48 -7.16
CA LYS A 81 -11.59 2.32 -8.06
C LYS A 81 -10.33 1.45 -8.01
N VAL A 82 -9.67 1.46 -6.87
CA VAL A 82 -8.50 0.62 -6.60
C VAL A 82 -9.03 -0.64 -5.96
N ARG A 83 -9.12 -1.72 -6.75
CA ARG A 83 -9.54 -3.02 -6.21
C ARG A 83 -8.46 -3.50 -5.26
N GLN A 84 -8.81 -3.76 -4.00
CA GLN A 84 -8.05 -4.74 -3.22
C GLN A 84 -8.14 -6.05 -4.00
N CYS A 85 -7.03 -6.48 -4.61
CA CYS A 85 -6.89 -7.89 -4.94
C CYS A 85 -7.20 -8.62 -3.64
N GLN A 86 -8.30 -9.38 -3.61
CA GLN A 86 -8.78 -10.06 -2.42
C GLN A 86 -7.60 -10.69 -1.69
N GLN A 87 -7.26 -10.15 -0.51
CA GLN A 87 -6.45 -10.87 0.47
C GLN A 87 -7.33 -11.98 1.04
N ASN A 88 -7.70 -12.94 0.20
CA ASN A 88 -8.34 -14.16 0.64
C ASN A 88 -7.81 -15.30 -0.22
N PRO A 89 -6.82 -16.06 0.28
CA PRO A 89 -6.42 -17.32 -0.34
C PRO A 89 -7.49 -18.36 -0.01
N LYS A 90 -8.67 -18.24 -0.62
CA LYS A 90 -9.64 -19.33 -0.72
C LYS A 90 -10.54 -19.12 -1.92
N ALA A 91 -10.15 -19.83 -2.98
CA ALA A 91 -10.90 -20.19 -4.17
C ALA A 91 -12.36 -19.71 -4.22
N SER A 92 -12.67 -18.88 -5.21
CA SER A 92 -13.78 -19.15 -6.13
C SER A 92 -13.78 -18.15 -7.28
N THR A 93 -13.55 -18.71 -8.45
CA THR A 93 -13.82 -18.20 -9.78
C THR A 93 -15.15 -17.43 -9.86
N SER A 94 -15.11 -16.17 -10.29
CA SER A 94 -16.16 -15.63 -11.17
C SER A 94 -15.61 -14.49 -12.01
N ALA A 95 -15.44 -14.79 -13.30
CA ALA A 95 -15.05 -13.84 -14.32
C ALA A 95 -16.27 -13.10 -14.87
N SER A 96 -16.15 -11.77 -15.03
CA SER A 96 -16.80 -10.98 -16.10
C SER A 96 -16.37 -9.51 -15.95
N THR A 97 -15.98 -8.70 -16.94
CA THR A 97 -15.68 -8.87 -18.37
C THR A 97 -14.95 -7.57 -18.75
N ARG A 98 -13.72 -7.67 -19.22
CA ARG A 98 -13.15 -6.85 -20.31
C ARG A 98 -11.79 -7.45 -20.68
N LEU A 99 -11.90 -8.52 -21.44
CA LEU A 99 -10.82 -9.26 -22.05
C LEU A 99 -10.15 -8.38 -23.13
N LEU A 100 -8.91 -7.96 -22.87
CA LEU A 100 -7.91 -7.83 -23.92
C LEU A 100 -7.01 -9.08 -23.78
N PRO A 101 -6.80 -9.88 -24.83
CA PRO A 101 -6.03 -11.11 -24.74
C PRO A 101 -4.54 -10.77 -24.79
N SER A 102 -3.98 -10.31 -23.67
CA SER A 102 -2.55 -10.51 -23.44
C SER A 102 -2.42 -11.86 -22.76
N GLN A 103 -2.11 -12.90 -23.54
CA GLN A 103 -2.00 -14.30 -23.11
C GLN A 103 -0.79 -14.57 -22.20
N ARG A 104 -0.37 -13.59 -21.38
CA ARG A 104 0.69 -13.76 -20.40
C ARG A 104 0.08 -13.64 -19.01
N PRO A 105 0.11 -14.70 -18.18
CA PRO A 105 -0.22 -14.54 -16.78
C PRO A 105 0.75 -13.50 -16.18
N ILE A 106 0.24 -12.33 -15.83
CA ILE A 106 1.00 -11.30 -15.12
C ILE A 106 0.83 -11.60 -13.64
N VAL A 107 1.90 -12.06 -13.00
CA VAL A 107 1.98 -12.14 -11.54
C VAL A 107 2.26 -10.72 -11.04
N SER A 108 1.29 -10.10 -10.36
CA SER A 108 1.48 -8.82 -9.70
C SER A 108 1.63 -9.03 -8.20
N PHE A 109 2.70 -8.52 -7.61
CA PHE A 109 2.88 -8.52 -6.17
C PHE A 109 2.29 -7.24 -5.57
N CYS A 110 1.56 -7.35 -4.45
CA CYS A 110 1.02 -6.18 -3.75
C CYS A 110 2.10 -5.37 -3.03
N LEU A 111 3.27 -5.96 -2.86
CA LEU A 111 4.47 -5.39 -2.29
C LEU A 111 5.62 -5.70 -3.26
N ASP A 112 6.67 -4.89 -3.26
CA ASP A 112 7.86 -5.19 -4.05
C ASP A 112 8.44 -6.55 -3.62
N PRO A 113 8.50 -7.55 -4.53
CA PRO A 113 9.00 -8.89 -4.19
C PRO A 113 10.48 -8.89 -3.82
N TYR A 114 11.20 -7.80 -4.08
CA TYR A 114 12.61 -7.62 -3.74
C TYR A 114 12.81 -6.73 -2.52
N VAL A 115 11.74 -6.15 -1.95
CA VAL A 115 11.85 -5.47 -0.65
C VAL A 115 11.97 -6.52 0.44
N ARG A 116 13.18 -6.63 0.96
CA ARG A 116 13.55 -7.45 2.11
C ARG A 116 12.57 -7.17 3.25
N PRO A 117 11.87 -8.18 3.81
CA PRO A 117 11.05 -7.98 5.00
C PRO A 117 11.87 -7.28 6.09
N CYS A 118 11.29 -6.26 6.74
CA CYS A 118 11.83 -5.72 7.99
C CYS A 118 11.67 -6.78 9.08
N GLY A 119 12.60 -7.71 9.10
CA GLY A 119 12.62 -8.88 9.95
C GLY A 119 13.90 -9.62 9.63
N THR A 120 14.97 -9.21 10.29
CA THR A 120 16.21 -9.97 10.41
C THR A 120 15.89 -11.44 10.75
N ASP A 121 16.61 -12.35 10.09
CA ASP A 121 16.98 -13.66 10.63
C ASP A 121 15.94 -14.80 10.65
N LEU A 122 15.32 -15.11 9.51
CA LEU A 122 14.71 -16.45 9.35
C LEU A 122 15.75 -17.57 9.13
N LEU A 123 17.00 -17.21 8.82
CA LEU A 123 18.09 -18.18 8.67
C LEU A 123 19.31 -17.67 9.44
N PRO A 124 19.91 -18.49 10.32
CA PRO A 124 21.13 -18.13 11.00
C PRO A 124 22.24 -17.85 9.98
N ASN A 125 23.08 -16.85 10.26
CA ASN A 125 24.24 -16.50 9.44
C ASN A 125 25.37 -17.55 9.60
N THR A 126 25.07 -18.81 9.31
CA THR A 126 25.96 -19.97 9.54
C THR A 126 27.27 -19.84 8.77
N ILE A 127 27.24 -19.26 7.57
CA ILE A 127 28.46 -19.03 6.76
C ILE A 127 29.36 -18.01 7.47
N LEU A 128 28.80 -16.88 7.92
CA LEU A 128 29.56 -15.87 8.64
C LEU A 128 30.12 -16.42 9.96
N SER A 129 29.31 -17.16 10.71
CA SER A 129 29.72 -17.83 11.94
C SER A 129 30.87 -18.81 11.70
N GLY A 130 30.77 -19.65 10.67
CA GLY A 130 31.80 -20.64 10.33
C GLY A 130 33.10 -20.01 9.86
N VAL A 131 33.03 -18.93 9.06
CA VAL A 131 34.21 -18.18 8.61
C VAL A 131 34.90 -17.48 9.78
N LEU A 132 34.14 -16.86 10.68
CA LEU A 132 34.71 -16.23 11.87
C LEU A 132 35.37 -17.26 12.79
N GLN A 133 34.77 -18.45 12.92
CA GLN A 133 35.33 -19.56 13.68
C GLN A 133 36.59 -20.16 13.04
N GLY A 134 36.65 -20.27 11.72
CA GLY A 134 37.82 -20.82 11.03
C GLY A 134 39.00 -19.86 10.92
N LEU A 135 38.74 -18.55 10.80
CA LEU A 135 39.78 -17.55 10.55
C LEU A 135 40.24 -16.79 11.79
N TYR A 136 39.39 -16.67 12.82
CA TYR A 136 39.65 -15.77 13.95
C TYR A 136 39.54 -16.44 15.33
N LEU A 137 39.04 -17.68 15.45
CA LEU A 137 39.10 -18.39 16.74
C LEU A 137 40.43 -19.16 16.86
N PRO A 138 41.22 -18.96 17.94
CA PRO A 138 42.41 -19.76 18.20
C PRO A 138 42.02 -21.20 18.51
N LEU A 139 42.83 -22.18 18.06
CA LEU A 139 42.62 -23.63 18.25
C LEU A 139 42.58 -24.11 19.72
N SER A 140 42.64 -23.21 20.70
CA SER A 140 42.58 -23.54 22.12
C SER A 140 41.14 -23.48 22.64
N CYS A 141 40.38 -24.55 22.41
CA CYS A 141 39.40 -25.15 23.34
C CYS A 141 38.49 -26.07 22.54
N VAL A 142 38.98 -27.27 22.27
CA VAL A 142 38.11 -28.42 22.07
C VAL A 142 37.52 -28.74 23.45
N PRO A 143 36.19 -28.66 23.69
CA PRO A 143 35.64 -29.44 24.79
C PRO A 143 35.82 -30.89 24.38
N SER A 144 36.80 -31.55 25.01
CA SER A 144 36.86 -33.00 25.06
C SER A 144 35.52 -33.51 25.57
N GLN A 145 34.69 -34.03 24.68
CA GLN A 145 33.70 -35.02 25.06
C GLN A 145 34.14 -36.33 24.43
N ALA A 146 35.00 -37.01 25.16
CA ALA A 146 35.19 -38.45 25.01
C ALA A 146 33.86 -39.16 25.32
N ALA A 147 33.62 -40.23 24.55
CA ALA A 147 32.46 -41.12 24.49
C ALA A 147 32.24 -41.95 25.79
N PRO A 148 31.62 -43.14 25.75
CA PRO A 148 30.25 -43.58 25.42
C PRO A 148 29.50 -44.14 26.65
N GLN A 149 28.19 -44.35 26.55
CA GLN A 149 27.42 -45.43 27.21
C GLN A 149 26.33 -45.86 26.22
#